data_AF-A0A7Y3UQP5-F1
#
_entry.id   AF-A0A7Y3UQP5-F1
#
_cell.length_a   1.000
_cell.length_b   1.000
_cell.length_c   1.000
_cell.angle_alpha   90.00
_cell.angle_beta   90.00
_cell.angle_gamma   90.00
#
_symmetry.space_group_name_H-M   'P 1'
#
loop_
_entity.id
_entity.type
_entity.pdbx_description
1 polymer ?
#
loop_
_entity_poly.entity_id
_entity_poly.type
_entity_poly.pdbx_seq_one_letter_code
_entity_poly.pdbx_strand_id
1 'polypeptide(L)'
;MGTHANIIIVDGFENRDAIYKMVEDTARELGISEKLKEITIKHTPSDSPIDMNYLDPGEEALVLEIVDDLDNLDGRVVHELMHVFDQLEEGFKFSEESVPTDGTGAYRRYKYLWNVFIDGRLIKGGKPAYNTKEEREKEIEECYPELSEDLRKRVFLFLWDLDPLSHEQIVKMSHDLFSSAKELKSLADSRGERVRSFATLEELKNFKR
;
A
#
# COMPACT_ATOMS: atom_id res chain seq x y z
N MET A 1 -3.10 4.12 33.51
CA MET A 1 -3.78 3.32 32.48
C MET A 1 -3.62 4.11 31.20
N GLY A 2 -2.87 3.59 30.23
CA GLY A 2 -2.77 4.24 28.92
C GLY A 2 -4.15 4.23 28.26
N THR A 3 -4.52 5.33 27.63
CA THR A 3 -5.70 5.40 26.78
C THR A 3 -5.38 4.67 25.48
N HIS A 4 -6.01 3.52 25.26
CA HIS A 4 -5.97 2.82 23.98
C HIS A 4 -7.08 3.35 23.09
N ALA A 5 -6.86 3.33 21.77
CA ALA A 5 -7.86 3.69 20.77
C ALA A 5 -9.18 2.92 21.00
N ASN A 6 -10.30 3.63 20.97
CA ASN A 6 -11.63 3.02 20.97
C ASN A 6 -11.86 2.35 19.61
N ILE A 7 -12.15 1.05 19.57
CA ILE A 7 -12.40 0.32 18.32
C ILE A 7 -13.91 0.14 18.14
N ILE A 8 -14.43 0.65 17.03
CA ILE A 8 -15.84 0.57 16.65
C ILE A 8 -15.93 -0.26 15.36
N ILE A 9 -16.77 -1.29 15.33
CA ILE A 9 -17.11 -2.00 14.08
C ILE A 9 -18.53 -1.63 13.71
N VAL A 10 -18.75 -1.18 12.48
CA VAL A 10 -20.11 -0.93 11.97
C VAL A 10 -20.93 -2.22 11.87
N ASP A 11 -22.25 -2.10 11.75
CA ASP A 11 -23.12 -3.26 11.64
C ASP A 11 -22.92 -4.01 10.31
N GLY A 12 -23.25 -5.30 10.30
CA GLY A 12 -23.24 -6.13 9.09
C GLY A 12 -21.99 -6.97 8.88
N PHE A 13 -21.10 -7.09 9.87
CA PHE A 13 -20.00 -8.06 9.88
C PHE A 13 -20.45 -9.38 10.51
N GLU A 14 -20.36 -10.48 9.77
CA GLU A 14 -20.55 -11.85 10.24
C GLU A 14 -19.40 -12.28 11.17
N ASN A 15 -18.16 -11.90 10.84
CA ASN A 15 -16.96 -12.29 11.61
C ASN A 15 -16.48 -11.22 12.60
N ARG A 16 -17.40 -10.41 13.13
CA ARG A 16 -17.12 -9.22 13.96
C ARG A 16 -16.08 -9.46 15.05
N ASP A 17 -16.24 -10.50 15.87
CA ASP A 17 -15.37 -10.74 17.03
C ASP A 17 -13.93 -11.09 16.61
N ALA A 18 -13.78 -11.87 15.53
CA ALA A 18 -12.48 -12.25 15.00
C ALA A 18 -11.75 -11.03 14.41
N ILE A 19 -12.45 -10.20 13.64
CA ILE A 19 -11.92 -8.98 13.04
C ILE A 19 -11.55 -7.98 14.14
N TYR A 20 -12.43 -7.76 15.12
CA TYR A 20 -12.15 -6.89 16.27
C TYR A 20 -10.85 -7.29 16.96
N LYS A 21 -10.75 -8.57 17.31
CA LYS A 21 -9.59 -9.09 18.03
C LYS A 21 -8.31 -8.94 17.21
N MET A 22 -8.37 -9.25 15.91
CA MET A 22 -7.21 -9.14 15.02
C MET A 22 -6.73 -7.68 14.91
N VAL A 23 -7.64 -6.74 14.71
CA VAL A 23 -7.30 -5.30 14.65
C VAL A 23 -6.78 -4.80 15.98
N GLU A 24 -7.41 -5.16 17.10
CA GLU A 24 -6.96 -4.76 18.44
C GLU A 24 -5.55 -5.27 18.74
N ASP A 25 -5.29 -6.55 18.53
CA ASP A 25 -3.99 -7.17 18.79
C ASP A 25 -2.90 -6.54 17.89
N THR A 26 -3.19 -6.36 16.61
CA THR A 26 -2.23 -5.81 15.64
C THR A 26 -1.96 -4.32 15.89
N ALA A 27 -2.99 -3.51 16.14
CA ALA A 27 -2.83 -2.08 16.42
C ALA A 27 -2.06 -1.85 17.73
N ARG A 28 -2.21 -2.74 18.71
CA ARG A 28 -1.43 -2.74 19.95
C ARG A 28 0.03 -3.14 19.68
N GLU A 29 0.27 -4.20 18.91
CA GLU A 29 1.63 -4.64 18.57
C GLU A 29 2.43 -3.56 17.82
N LEU A 30 1.78 -2.84 16.90
CA LEU A 30 2.38 -1.75 16.13
C LEU A 30 2.45 -0.41 16.91
N GLY A 31 1.94 -0.35 18.14
CA GLY A 31 1.87 0.89 18.94
C GLY A 31 0.89 1.95 18.40
N ILE A 32 0.10 1.61 17.39
CA ILE A 32 -0.93 2.49 16.79
C ILE A 32 -2.00 2.82 17.82
N SER A 33 -2.38 1.85 18.66
CA SER A 33 -3.43 2.04 19.67
C SER A 33 -3.13 3.14 20.69
N GLU A 34 -1.87 3.53 20.85
CA GLU A 34 -1.44 4.59 21.79
C GLU A 34 -1.37 5.97 21.10
N LYS A 35 -1.34 5.99 19.77
CA LYS A 35 -1.25 7.20 18.94
C LYS A 35 -2.61 7.67 18.42
N LEU A 36 -3.63 6.81 18.45
CA LEU A 36 -4.98 7.10 17.95
C LEU A 36 -6.02 7.12 19.09
N LYS A 37 -7.07 7.92 18.88
CA LYS A 37 -8.25 7.97 19.76
C LYS A 37 -9.30 6.95 19.36
N GLU A 38 -9.48 6.74 18.06
CA GLU A 38 -10.55 5.89 17.54
C GLU A 38 -10.12 5.15 16.26
N ILE A 39 -10.56 3.89 16.15
CA ILE A 39 -10.47 3.08 14.93
C ILE A 39 -11.88 2.61 14.59
N THR A 40 -12.46 3.10 13.50
CA THR A 40 -13.76 2.67 12.99
C THR A 40 -13.57 1.69 11.83
N ILE A 41 -13.96 0.43 12.01
CA ILE A 41 -13.90 -0.63 11.01
C ILE A 41 -15.17 -0.63 10.17
N LYS A 42 -15.01 -0.61 8.85
CA LYS A 42 -16.09 -0.61 7.85
C LYS A 42 -15.85 -1.64 6.75
N HIS A 43 -16.93 -2.05 6.09
CA HIS A 43 -16.82 -2.86 4.87
C HIS A 43 -16.14 -2.06 3.77
N THR A 44 -15.29 -2.73 2.99
CA THR A 44 -14.72 -2.16 1.76
C THR A 44 -15.83 -1.76 0.78
N PRO A 45 -15.77 -0.59 0.13
CA PRO A 45 -16.75 -0.18 -0.87
C PRO A 45 -16.83 -1.18 -2.02
N SER A 46 -18.05 -1.48 -2.52
CA SER A 46 -18.28 -2.44 -3.62
C SER A 46 -17.56 -2.08 -4.92
N ASP A 47 -17.22 -0.80 -5.11
CA ASP A 47 -16.75 -0.24 -6.37
C ASP A 47 -15.25 0.08 -6.36
N SER A 48 -14.55 -0.18 -5.25
CA SER A 48 -13.12 0.13 -5.09
C SER A 48 -12.34 -1.10 -4.62
N PRO A 49 -11.59 -1.78 -5.50
CA PRO A 49 -10.74 -2.90 -5.13
C PRO A 49 -9.39 -2.44 -4.56
N ILE A 50 -9.25 -1.19 -4.11
CA ILE A 50 -7.93 -0.65 -3.83
C ILE A 50 -7.85 -0.01 -2.45
N ASP A 51 -7.52 -0.87 -1.49
CA ASP A 51 -7.15 -0.57 -0.11
C ASP A 51 -6.00 0.43 -0.03
N MET A 52 -6.21 1.51 0.73
CA MET A 52 -5.21 2.41 1.33
C MET A 52 -5.92 3.18 2.45
N ASN A 53 -5.58 2.88 3.70
CA ASN A 53 -6.20 3.55 4.84
C ASN A 53 -5.51 4.90 5.14
N TYR A 54 -6.29 5.92 5.51
CA TYR A 54 -5.77 7.26 5.78
C TYR A 54 -6.12 7.72 7.19
N LEU A 55 -5.18 8.43 7.81
CA LEU A 55 -5.43 9.20 9.02
C LEU A 55 -5.97 10.57 8.67
N ASP A 56 -7.01 11.00 9.37
CA ASP A 56 -7.37 12.41 9.37
C ASP A 56 -6.30 13.18 10.17
N PRO A 57 -5.54 14.10 9.53
CA PRO A 57 -4.48 14.85 10.20
C PRO A 57 -4.96 15.73 11.37
N GLY A 58 -6.27 15.91 11.55
CA GLY A 58 -6.86 16.67 12.65
C GLY A 58 -7.48 15.85 13.78
N GLU A 59 -7.84 14.58 13.57
CA GLU A 59 -8.76 13.87 14.48
C GLU A 59 -8.14 12.69 15.26
N GLU A 60 -6.90 12.27 14.97
CA GLU A 60 -6.29 11.05 15.57
C GLU A 60 -7.21 9.82 15.41
N ALA A 61 -7.96 9.78 14.31
CA ALA A 61 -8.96 8.77 14.01
C ALA A 61 -8.60 8.03 12.71
N LEU A 62 -8.90 6.73 12.69
CA LEU A 62 -8.71 5.85 11.56
C LEU A 62 -10.06 5.27 11.13
N VAL A 63 -10.36 5.37 9.83
CA VAL A 63 -11.38 4.51 9.20
C VAL A 63 -10.65 3.36 8.55
N LEU A 64 -10.86 2.15 9.08
CA LEU A 64 -10.22 0.93 8.63
C LEU A 64 -11.20 0.13 7.77
N GLU A 65 -10.95 0.06 6.47
CA GLU A 65 -11.78 -0.75 5.55
C GLU A 65 -11.25 -2.18 5.50
N ILE A 66 -12.10 -3.17 5.81
CA ILE A 66 -11.73 -4.59 5.85
C ILE A 66 -12.84 -5.43 5.23
N VAL A 67 -12.44 -6.38 4.39
CA VAL A 67 -13.31 -7.43 3.87
C VAL A 67 -13.67 -8.41 4.99
N ASP A 68 -14.96 -8.67 5.16
CA ASP A 68 -15.50 -9.64 6.12
C ASP A 68 -15.29 -11.10 5.65
N ASP A 69 -14.04 -11.50 5.64
CA ASP A 69 -13.58 -12.84 5.32
C ASP A 69 -12.54 -13.26 6.35
N LEU A 70 -12.53 -14.53 6.75
CA LEU A 70 -11.51 -15.07 7.64
C LEU A 70 -10.27 -15.57 6.89
N ASP A 71 -10.39 -15.87 5.59
CA ASP A 71 -9.24 -16.28 4.79
C ASP A 71 -8.21 -15.15 4.77
N ASN A 72 -6.94 -15.42 5.09
CA ASN A 72 -5.85 -14.44 5.20
C ASN A 72 -6.18 -13.14 5.98
N LEU A 73 -7.06 -13.19 6.98
CA LEU A 73 -7.46 -12.01 7.76
C LEU A 73 -6.26 -11.33 8.46
N ASP A 74 -5.35 -12.12 9.00
CA ASP A 74 -4.12 -11.64 9.66
C ASP A 74 -3.23 -10.87 8.69
N GLY A 75 -2.98 -11.42 7.51
CA GLY A 75 -2.20 -10.78 6.44
C GLY A 75 -2.83 -9.47 5.98
N ARG A 76 -4.16 -9.43 5.84
CA ARG A 76 -4.87 -8.19 5.48
C ARG A 76 -4.77 -7.12 6.56
N VAL A 77 -5.12 -7.46 7.80
CA VAL A 77 -5.12 -6.48 8.90
C VAL A 77 -3.73 -5.91 9.14
N VAL A 78 -2.69 -6.76 9.14
CA VAL A 78 -1.32 -6.27 9.36
C VAL A 78 -0.84 -5.41 8.19
N HIS A 79 -1.20 -5.73 6.95
CA HIS A 79 -0.87 -4.91 5.79
C HIS A 79 -1.51 -3.52 5.90
N GLU A 80 -2.80 -3.46 6.17
CA GLU A 80 -3.53 -2.21 6.29
C GLU A 80 -3.03 -1.33 7.44
N LEU A 81 -2.76 -1.94 8.59
CA LEU A 81 -2.20 -1.21 9.72
C LEU A 81 -0.74 -0.82 9.52
N MET A 82 0.02 -1.48 8.64
CA MET A 82 1.37 -1.02 8.26
C MET A 82 1.34 0.27 7.44
N HIS A 83 0.30 0.53 6.64
CA HIS A 83 0.11 1.85 6.01
C HIS A 83 -0.08 2.94 7.06
N VAL A 84 -0.90 2.66 8.09
CA VAL A 84 -1.15 3.59 9.20
C VAL A 84 0.11 3.79 10.04
N PHE A 85 0.84 2.71 10.32
CA PHE A 85 2.13 2.77 11.01
C PHE A 85 3.07 3.71 10.28
N ASP A 86 3.29 3.51 8.97
CA ASP A 86 4.14 4.39 8.16
C ASP A 86 3.68 5.86 8.25
N GLN A 87 2.38 6.15 8.17
CA GLN A 87 1.86 7.51 8.30
C GLN A 87 2.15 8.17 9.65
N LEU A 88 2.21 7.38 10.72
CA LEU A 88 2.48 7.83 12.09
C LEU A 88 3.99 7.94 12.41
N GLU A 89 4.86 7.49 11.51
CA GLU A 89 6.30 7.54 11.70
C GLU A 89 6.89 8.86 11.16
N GLU A 90 7.57 9.62 12.03
CA GLU A 90 8.14 10.93 11.68
C GLU A 90 9.10 10.87 10.47
N GLY A 91 9.80 9.74 10.30
CA GLY A 91 10.72 9.51 9.20
C GLY A 91 10.04 9.31 7.84
N PHE A 92 8.81 8.81 7.82
CA PHE A 92 8.09 8.50 6.58
C PHE A 92 7.58 9.78 5.90
N LYS A 93 7.19 10.79 6.69
CA LYS A 93 6.74 12.12 6.24
C LYS A 93 5.55 12.05 5.28
N PHE A 94 4.48 11.39 5.72
CA PHE A 94 3.24 11.36 4.96
C PHE A 94 2.69 12.76 4.70
N SER A 95 2.13 12.97 3.50
CA SER A 95 1.52 14.23 3.07
C SER A 95 0.38 13.94 2.12
N GLU A 96 -0.86 14.11 2.59
CA GLU A 96 -2.06 13.87 1.79
C GLU A 96 -2.06 14.70 0.49
N GLU A 97 -1.60 15.95 0.55
CA GLU A 97 -1.49 16.85 -0.61
C GLU A 97 -0.56 16.32 -1.72
N SER A 98 0.36 15.42 -1.37
CA SER A 98 1.32 14.83 -2.32
C SER A 98 0.80 13.53 -2.96
N VAL A 99 -0.32 12.99 -2.48
CA VAL A 99 -0.91 11.76 -3.03
C VAL A 99 -1.35 12.04 -4.48
N PRO A 100 -0.97 11.19 -5.46
CA PRO A 100 -1.41 11.39 -6.84
C PRO A 100 -2.93 11.33 -6.97
N THR A 101 -3.48 12.12 -7.90
CA THR A 101 -4.93 12.22 -8.12
C THR A 101 -5.56 10.86 -8.38
N ASP A 102 -6.65 10.56 -7.67
CA ASP A 102 -7.42 9.33 -7.86
C ASP A 102 -7.89 9.16 -9.31
N GLY A 103 -7.96 7.92 -9.78
CA GLY A 103 -8.30 7.58 -11.16
C GLY A 103 -7.16 7.75 -12.17
N THR A 104 -5.97 8.20 -11.78
CA THR A 104 -4.80 8.32 -12.66
C THR A 104 -3.91 7.08 -12.63
N GLY A 105 -3.08 6.88 -13.67
CA GLY A 105 -2.07 5.80 -13.66
C GLY A 105 -1.01 6.00 -12.58
N ALA A 106 -0.67 7.25 -12.25
CA ALA A 106 0.24 7.56 -11.14
C ALA A 106 -0.34 7.09 -9.80
N TYR A 107 -1.63 7.29 -9.56
CA TYR A 107 -2.27 6.80 -8.33
C TYR A 107 -2.26 5.26 -8.23
N ARG A 108 -2.51 4.53 -9.33
CA ARG A 108 -2.37 3.06 -9.33
C ARG A 108 -0.95 2.61 -8.98
N ARG A 109 0.06 3.28 -9.54
CA ARG A 109 1.48 2.99 -9.29
C ARG A 109 1.88 3.32 -7.87
N TYR A 110 1.42 4.43 -7.34
CA TYR A 110 1.66 4.85 -5.95
C TYR A 110 1.21 3.76 -4.97
N LYS A 111 -0.01 3.26 -5.14
CA LYS A 111 -0.55 2.17 -4.31
C LYS A 111 0.24 0.88 -4.46
N TYR A 112 0.53 0.48 -5.69
CA TYR A 112 1.40 -0.68 -5.96
C TYR A 112 2.76 -0.58 -5.24
N LEU A 113 3.43 0.56 -5.36
CA LEU A 113 4.75 0.79 -4.78
C LEU A 113 4.73 0.68 -3.25
N TRP A 114 3.74 1.29 -2.60
CA TRP A 114 3.61 1.22 -1.16
C TRP A 114 3.26 -0.21 -0.71
N ASN A 115 2.36 -0.88 -1.42
CA ASN A 115 1.97 -2.26 -1.09
C ASN A 115 3.13 -3.25 -1.24
N VAL A 116 3.95 -3.10 -2.29
CA VAL A 116 5.19 -3.88 -2.47
C VAL A 116 6.15 -3.66 -1.30
N PHE A 117 6.30 -2.40 -0.87
CA PHE A 117 7.16 -2.07 0.26
C PHE A 117 6.67 -2.68 1.58
N ILE A 118 5.35 -2.64 1.84
CA ILE A 118 4.76 -3.25 3.04
C ILE A 118 4.88 -4.77 3.03
N ASP A 119 4.41 -5.44 1.97
CA ASP A 119 4.46 -6.91 1.90
C ASP A 119 5.91 -7.42 1.91
N GLY A 120 6.82 -6.67 1.27
CA GLY A 120 8.26 -6.95 1.34
C GLY A 120 8.79 -6.93 2.77
N ARG A 121 8.46 -5.91 3.57
CA ARG A 121 8.85 -5.83 4.99
C ARG A 121 8.21 -6.91 5.83
N LEU A 122 6.93 -7.20 5.63
CA LEU A 122 6.20 -8.24 6.36
C LEU A 122 6.83 -9.61 6.14
N ILE A 123 7.03 -10.02 4.89
CA ILE A 123 7.60 -11.32 4.53
C ILE A 123 9.04 -11.45 5.06
N LYS A 124 9.87 -10.41 4.91
CA LYS A 124 11.24 -10.41 5.45
C LYS A 124 11.29 -10.46 6.97
N GLY A 125 10.29 -9.88 7.62
CA GLY A 125 10.08 -9.93 9.07
C GLY A 125 9.45 -11.24 9.56
N GLY A 126 9.11 -12.18 8.67
CA GLY A 126 8.45 -13.44 9.01
C GLY A 126 6.99 -13.29 9.45
N LYS A 127 6.34 -12.18 9.07
CA LYS A 127 4.92 -11.92 9.34
C LYS A 127 4.05 -12.33 8.14
N PRO A 128 2.77 -12.65 8.35
CA PRO A 128 1.81 -12.82 7.26
C PRO A 128 1.73 -11.53 6.44
N ALA A 129 1.47 -11.68 5.14
CA ALA A 129 1.37 -10.57 4.19
C ALA A 129 0.03 -10.67 3.44
N TYR A 130 -0.44 -9.55 2.91
CA TYR A 130 -1.68 -9.52 2.15
C TYR A 130 -1.52 -10.34 0.87
N ASN A 131 -0.44 -10.07 0.13
CA ASN A 131 -0.09 -10.79 -1.08
C ASN A 131 1.29 -11.43 -0.94
N THR A 132 1.47 -12.54 -1.62
CA THR A 132 2.76 -13.19 -1.80
C THR A 132 3.71 -12.35 -2.66
N LYS A 133 5.00 -12.68 -2.60
CA LYS A 133 6.01 -12.09 -3.48
C LYS A 133 5.66 -12.32 -4.95
N GLU A 134 5.18 -13.51 -5.29
CA GLU A 134 4.82 -13.92 -6.64
C GLU A 134 3.60 -13.15 -7.17
N GLU A 135 2.61 -12.86 -6.33
CA GLU A 135 1.45 -12.02 -6.69
C GLU A 135 1.87 -10.57 -6.95
N ARG A 136 2.73 -10.00 -6.09
CA ARG A 136 3.28 -8.65 -6.29
C ARG A 136 4.21 -8.53 -7.49
N GLU A 137 4.94 -9.60 -7.82
CA GLU A 137 5.74 -9.67 -9.06
C GLU A 137 4.82 -9.62 -10.28
N LYS A 138 3.70 -10.35 -10.27
CA LYS A 138 2.74 -10.35 -11.39
C LYS A 138 2.03 -9.01 -11.54
N GLU A 139 1.63 -8.39 -10.42
CA GLU A 139 0.90 -7.13 -10.39
C GLU A 139 1.64 -5.97 -11.09
N ILE A 140 2.98 -6.03 -11.18
CA ILE A 140 3.77 -4.99 -11.86
C ILE A 140 3.39 -4.83 -13.34
N GLU A 141 2.87 -5.89 -13.98
CA GLU A 141 2.38 -5.84 -15.36
C GLU A 141 1.28 -4.81 -15.54
N GLU A 142 0.33 -4.76 -14.61
CA GLU A 142 -0.81 -3.84 -14.66
C GLU A 142 -0.39 -2.40 -14.41
N CYS A 143 0.70 -2.21 -13.65
CA CYS A 143 1.20 -0.90 -13.25
C CYS A 143 2.17 -0.29 -14.27
N TYR A 144 2.94 -1.14 -14.95
CA TYR A 144 3.97 -0.72 -15.91
C TYR A 144 3.90 -1.55 -17.21
N PRO A 145 2.73 -1.57 -17.89
CA PRO A 145 2.53 -2.40 -19.08
C PRO A 145 3.41 -1.98 -20.26
N GLU A 146 3.96 -0.76 -20.24
CA GLU A 146 4.90 -0.25 -21.24
C GLU A 146 6.31 -0.86 -21.16
N LEU A 147 6.67 -1.43 -20.01
CA LEU A 147 7.98 -2.04 -19.80
C LEU A 147 7.98 -3.51 -20.22
N SER A 148 9.11 -3.97 -20.75
CA SER A 148 9.36 -5.38 -21.04
C SER A 148 9.29 -6.23 -19.78
N GLU A 149 8.91 -7.50 -19.93
CA GLU A 149 8.86 -8.47 -18.83
C GLU A 149 10.20 -8.57 -18.07
N ASP A 150 11.34 -8.62 -18.78
CA ASP A 150 12.66 -8.67 -18.16
C ASP A 150 12.97 -7.40 -17.33
N LEU A 151 12.61 -6.23 -17.84
CA LEU A 151 12.81 -4.98 -17.09
C LEU A 151 11.86 -4.89 -15.89
N ARG A 152 10.60 -5.27 -16.05
CA ARG A 152 9.61 -5.37 -14.97
C ARG A 152 10.13 -6.26 -13.84
N LYS A 153 10.62 -7.45 -14.16
CA LYS A 153 11.18 -8.37 -13.16
C LYS A 153 12.36 -7.77 -12.39
N ARG A 154 13.28 -7.09 -13.07
CA ARG A 154 14.43 -6.42 -12.43
C ARG A 154 13.99 -5.26 -11.54
N VAL A 155 13.03 -4.46 -12.00
CA VAL A 155 12.42 -3.40 -11.22
C VAL A 155 11.76 -3.97 -9.97
N PHE A 156 10.96 -5.02 -10.11
CA PHE A 156 10.29 -5.65 -8.97
C PHE A 156 11.28 -6.10 -7.91
N LEU A 157 12.35 -6.82 -8.30
CA LEU A 157 13.37 -7.27 -7.35
C LEU A 157 14.04 -6.10 -6.63
N PHE A 158 14.33 -5.01 -7.34
CA PHE A 158 14.87 -3.80 -6.74
C PHE A 158 13.89 -3.17 -5.73
N LEU A 159 12.61 -3.02 -6.09
CA LEU A 159 11.58 -2.46 -5.22
C LEU A 159 11.33 -3.34 -3.99
N TRP A 160 11.32 -4.66 -4.17
CA TRP A 160 11.14 -5.64 -3.10
C TRP A 160 12.26 -5.55 -2.06
N ASP A 161 13.48 -5.23 -2.50
CA ASP A 161 14.67 -5.09 -1.66
C ASP A 161 14.93 -3.69 -1.13
N LEU A 162 14.07 -2.74 -1.46
CA LEU A 162 14.19 -1.36 -1.02
C LEU A 162 13.72 -1.18 0.43
N ASP A 163 14.62 -0.76 1.32
CA ASP A 163 14.31 -0.39 2.71
C ASP A 163 15.43 0.50 3.27
N PRO A 164 15.15 1.69 3.85
CA PRO A 164 13.85 2.34 4.04
C PRO A 164 13.35 3.13 2.81
N LEU A 165 12.05 3.42 2.80
CA LEU A 165 11.37 4.19 1.76
C LEU A 165 10.45 5.27 2.37
N SER A 166 10.65 6.54 2.01
CA SER A 166 9.80 7.65 2.47
C SER A 166 8.58 7.87 1.56
N HIS A 167 7.56 8.56 2.06
CA HIS A 167 6.38 8.91 1.29
C HIS A 167 6.73 9.72 0.02
N GLU A 168 7.63 10.71 0.14
CA GLU A 168 8.11 11.51 -0.99
C GLU A 168 8.75 10.64 -2.08
N GLN A 169 9.49 9.60 -1.71
CA GLN A 169 10.10 8.68 -2.67
C GLN A 169 9.05 7.83 -3.38
N ILE A 170 8.02 7.34 -2.67
CA ILE A 170 6.89 6.60 -3.26
C ILE A 170 6.18 7.48 -4.30
N VAL A 171 5.84 8.72 -3.94
CA VAL A 171 5.20 9.69 -4.83
C VAL A 171 6.08 10.00 -6.05
N LYS A 172 7.39 10.22 -5.87
CA LYS A 172 8.30 10.46 -7.00
C LYS A 172 8.36 9.25 -7.93
N MET A 173 8.44 8.04 -7.37
CA MET A 173 8.48 6.81 -8.16
C MET A 173 7.17 6.51 -8.89
N SER A 174 6.02 6.95 -8.37
CA SER A 174 4.74 6.77 -9.08
C SER A 174 4.65 7.59 -10.37
N HIS A 175 5.39 8.70 -10.45
CA HIS A 175 5.50 9.53 -11.65
C HIS A 175 6.72 9.18 -12.52
N ASP A 176 7.88 8.92 -11.90
CA ASP A 176 9.12 8.48 -12.54
C ASP A 176 9.71 7.32 -11.74
N LEU A 177 9.36 6.09 -12.12
CA LEU A 177 9.81 4.85 -11.48
C LEU A 177 11.34 4.80 -11.26
N PHE A 178 12.11 5.39 -12.17
CA PHE A 178 13.56 5.33 -12.13
C PHE A 178 14.20 6.49 -11.36
N SER A 179 13.40 7.36 -10.73
CA SER A 179 13.88 8.48 -9.90
C SER A 179 14.81 8.03 -8.77
N SER A 180 14.62 6.79 -8.27
CA SER A 180 15.40 6.21 -7.17
C SER A 180 16.41 5.13 -7.63
N ALA A 181 16.50 4.81 -8.92
CA ALA A 181 17.27 3.66 -9.42
C ALA A 181 18.07 3.98 -10.69
N LYS A 182 19.24 4.60 -10.54
CA LYS A 182 20.09 5.03 -11.67
C LYS A 182 20.48 3.89 -12.61
N GLU A 183 20.82 2.73 -12.06
CA GLU A 183 21.22 1.56 -12.87
C GLU A 183 20.05 1.02 -13.70
N LEU A 184 18.86 0.93 -13.11
CA LEU A 184 17.65 0.55 -13.83
C LEU A 184 17.28 1.60 -14.90
N LYS A 185 17.50 2.89 -14.60
CA LYS A 185 17.33 3.97 -15.58
C LYS A 185 18.24 3.79 -16.79
N SER A 186 19.53 3.57 -16.56
CA SER A 186 20.50 3.36 -17.64
C SER A 186 20.18 2.11 -18.46
N LEU A 187 19.72 1.04 -17.81
CA LEU A 187 19.27 -0.16 -18.50
C LEU A 187 18.04 0.13 -19.39
N ALA A 188 17.02 0.80 -18.85
CA ALA A 188 15.82 1.18 -19.59
C ALA A 188 16.18 2.05 -20.80
N ASP A 189 17.00 3.09 -20.60
CA ASP A 189 17.48 3.97 -21.66
C ASP A 189 18.24 3.21 -22.76
N SER A 190 19.11 2.26 -22.39
CA SER A 190 19.85 1.43 -23.35
C SER A 190 18.96 0.55 -24.23
N ARG A 191 17.74 0.25 -23.76
CA ARG A 191 16.73 -0.55 -24.45
C ARG A 191 15.64 0.29 -25.12
N GLY A 192 15.72 1.62 -25.01
CA GLY A 192 14.67 2.53 -25.49
C GLY A 192 13.35 2.41 -24.72
N GLU A 193 13.37 1.84 -23.51
CA GLU A 193 12.21 1.67 -22.65
C GLU A 193 12.04 2.92 -21.77
N ARG A 194 10.83 3.45 -21.70
CA ARG A 194 10.51 4.65 -20.91
C ARG A 194 9.18 4.49 -20.22
N VAL A 195 9.10 5.00 -19.00
CA VAL A 195 7.84 5.12 -18.25
C VAL A 195 6.94 6.12 -18.99
N ARG A 196 5.68 5.74 -19.21
CA ARG A 196 4.64 6.60 -19.79
C ARG A 196 3.75 7.15 -18.69
N SER A 197 3.25 8.36 -18.90
CA SER A 197 2.17 8.92 -18.08
C SER A 197 0.83 8.49 -18.65
N PHE A 198 -0.09 8.08 -17.77
CA PHE A 198 -1.46 7.72 -18.11
C PHE A 198 -2.40 8.63 -17.32
N ALA A 199 -3.24 9.39 -18.03
CA ALA A 199 -4.15 10.35 -17.43
C ALA A 199 -5.29 9.65 -16.70
N THR A 200 -5.67 8.45 -17.14
CA THR A 200 -6.73 7.65 -16.53
C THR A 200 -6.32 6.20 -16.30
N LEU A 201 -7.01 5.50 -15.40
CA LEU A 201 -6.87 4.05 -15.23
C LEU A 201 -7.29 3.28 -16.49
N GLU A 202 -8.24 3.80 -17.26
CA GLU A 202 -8.67 3.17 -18.51
C GLU A 202 -7.55 3.19 -19.56
N GLU A 203 -6.84 4.32 -19.69
CA GLU A 203 -5.67 4.42 -20.58
C GLU A 203 -4.57 3.44 -20.17
N LEU A 204 -4.30 3.31 -18.87
CA LEU A 204 -3.33 2.36 -18.34
C LEU A 204 -3.74 0.92 -18.67
N LYS A 205 -4.99 0.53 -18.35
CA LYS A 205 -5.52 -0.83 -18.57
C LYS A 205 -5.57 -1.23 -20.05
N ASN A 206 -5.88 -0.29 -20.92
CA ASN A 206 -6.01 -0.54 -22.35
C ASN A 206 -4.68 -0.43 -23.12
N PHE A 207 -3.57 -0.10 -22.44
CA PHE A 207 -2.27 0.00 -23.07
C PHE A 207 -1.82 -1.34 -23.65
N LYS A 208 -1.38 -1.32 -24.91
CA LYS A 208 -0.76 -2.46 -25.59
C LYS A 208 0.63 -2.03 -26.06
N ARG A 209 1.64 -2.79 -25.62
CA ARG A 209 3.04 -2.55 -25.95
C ARG A 209 3.33 -2.77 -27.43
#